data_AF-A0AAV2K104-F1
#
_entry.id   AF-A0AAV2K104-F1
#
_cell.length_a   1.000
_cell.length_b   1.000
_cell.length_c   1.000
_cell.angle_alpha   90.00
_cell.angle_beta   90.00
_cell.angle_gamma   90.00
#
_symmetry.space_group_name_H-M   'P 1'
#
loop_
_entity.id
_entity.type
_entity.pdbx_description
1 polymer ?
#
loop_
_entity_poly.entity_id
_entity_poly.type
_entity_poly.pdbx_seq_one_letter_code
_entity_poly.pdbx_strand_id
1 'polypeptide(L)'
;MPTMVFVGRSTCLSPIGMVANGNRHILDRSELLGRPGVDCHCQHESSAAVLQLQFLINEGALVTACADDTLHLWNLRQRRPAVLHSLKFNRERVTFCHLPFQSKWLYVGTERGNTHIVNIESFVLSGYVIMWNKAIEL
;
A
#
# COMPACT_ATOMS: atom_id res chain seq x y z
N MET A 1 7.64 23.53 -10.73
CA MET A 1 7.00 22.22 -10.86
C MET A 1 8.08 21.17 -10.61
N PRO A 2 8.09 20.43 -9.50
CA PRO A 2 9.15 19.46 -9.27
C PRO A 2 8.73 18.08 -9.76
N THR A 3 9.63 17.55 -10.58
CA THR A 3 9.63 16.27 -11.28
C THR A 3 9.82 15.10 -10.31
N MET A 4 9.11 14.02 -10.57
CA MET A 4 9.14 12.75 -9.83
C MET A 4 10.39 11.95 -10.25
N VAL A 5 11.19 11.47 -9.28
CA VAL A 5 12.32 10.57 -9.53
C VAL A 5 12.03 9.23 -8.87
N PHE A 6 12.03 8.16 -9.67
CA PHE A 6 11.93 6.78 -9.19
C PHE A 6 13.32 6.27 -8.81
N VAL A 7 13.46 5.74 -7.60
CA VAL A 7 14.65 4.95 -7.20
C VAL A 7 14.18 3.59 -6.69
N GLY A 8 14.75 2.54 -7.29
CA GLY A 8 14.85 1.14 -6.87
C GLY A 8 13.86 0.55 -5.85
N ARG A 9 13.01 -0.36 -6.33
CA ARG A 9 12.41 -1.59 -5.73
C ARG A 9 11.89 -1.67 -4.28
N SER A 10 12.05 -0.70 -3.39
CA SER A 10 11.41 -0.72 -2.05
C SER A 10 11.22 0.67 -1.43
N THR A 11 11.42 1.74 -2.18
CA THR A 11 11.32 3.12 -1.68
C THR A 11 10.26 3.90 -2.46
N CYS A 12 9.22 4.38 -1.78
CA CYS A 12 8.27 5.33 -2.36
C CYS A 12 8.51 6.73 -1.78
N LEU A 13 8.66 7.71 -2.67
CA LEU A 13 8.83 9.13 -2.36
C LEU A 13 7.49 9.85 -2.56
N SER A 14 6.97 10.49 -1.52
CA SER A 14 5.78 11.35 -1.63
C SER A 14 6.13 12.73 -2.21
N PRO A 15 5.15 13.48 -2.76
CA PRO A 15 5.35 14.84 -3.28
C PRO A 15 5.88 15.87 -2.25
N ILE A 16 5.91 15.51 -0.96
CA ILE A 16 6.34 16.36 0.16
C ILE A 16 7.76 15.97 0.66
N GLY A 17 8.40 14.97 0.03
CA GLY A 17 9.74 14.50 0.42
C GLY A 17 9.73 13.48 1.56
N MET A 18 8.67 12.67 1.68
CA MET A 18 8.64 11.53 2.59
C MET A 18 9.15 10.27 1.87
N VAL A 19 10.17 9.60 2.40
CA VAL A 19 10.69 8.31 1.92
C VAL A 19 10.19 7.21 2.85
N ALA A 20 9.44 6.24 2.36
CA ALA A 20 9.19 5.01 3.11
C ALA A 20 10.20 3.94 2.70
N ASN A 21 10.98 3.39 3.64
CA ASN A 21 11.95 2.33 3.36
C ASN A 21 11.52 1.00 3.99
N GLY A 22 11.35 -0.03 3.16
CA GLY A 22 11.09 -1.41 3.58
C GLY A 22 12.31 -2.29 3.36
N ASN A 23 13.12 -2.52 4.41
CA ASN A 23 14.33 -3.34 4.31
C ASN A 23 14.02 -4.82 4.55
N ARG A 24 14.30 -5.68 3.56
CA ARG A 24 13.97 -7.13 3.55
C ARG A 24 14.75 -7.99 4.56
N HIS A 25 15.65 -7.40 5.34
CA HIS A 25 16.47 -8.11 6.32
C HIS A 25 16.13 -7.79 7.79
N ILE A 26 15.15 -6.93 8.04
CA ILE A 26 14.68 -6.58 9.39
C ILE A 26 13.15 -6.55 9.33
N LEU A 27 12.52 -7.68 9.63
CA LEU A 27 11.16 -8.07 9.22
C LEU A 27 9.98 -7.24 9.77
N ASP A 28 10.18 -6.06 10.36
CA ASP A 28 9.10 -5.42 11.13
C ASP A 28 9.15 -3.87 11.20
N ARG A 29 9.93 -3.19 10.35
CA ARG A 29 10.09 -1.72 10.49
C ARG A 29 9.91 -0.99 9.17
N SER A 30 8.84 -0.20 9.09
CA SER A 30 8.67 0.82 8.05
C SER A 30 9.11 2.16 8.61
N GLU A 31 10.15 2.75 8.02
CA GLU A 31 10.64 4.09 8.40
C GLU A 31 10.20 5.12 7.38
N LEU A 32 9.56 6.18 7.86
CA LEU A 32 9.02 7.26 7.05
C LEU A 32 9.90 8.50 7.28
N LEU A 33 10.82 8.75 6.36
CA LEU A 33 11.86 9.78 6.46
C LEU A 33 11.39 11.07 5.78
N GLY A 34 11.29 12.16 6.53
CA GLY A 34 10.95 13.50 6.02
C GLY A 34 12.12 14.48 6.07
N ARG A 35 11.82 15.79 6.02
CA ARG A 35 12.80 16.85 6.33
C ARG A 35 13.36 16.66 7.76
N PRO A 36 14.56 17.18 8.08
CA PRO A 36 15.16 17.00 9.41
C PRO A 36 14.16 17.35 10.53
N GLY A 37 13.81 16.36 11.36
CA GLY A 37 12.82 16.49 12.44
C GLY A 37 11.43 15.89 12.18
N VAL A 38 11.19 15.29 11.01
CA VAL A 38 9.92 14.61 10.66
C VAL A 38 10.19 13.15 10.31
N ASP A 39 10.72 12.41 11.27
CA ASP A 39 10.81 10.95 11.19
C ASP A 39 9.65 10.36 11.99
N CYS A 40 8.77 9.61 11.33
CA CYS A 40 7.77 8.81 12.01
C CYS A 40 8.02 7.31 11.75
N HIS A 41 8.13 6.56 12.84
CA HIS A 41 8.29 5.12 12.81
C HIS A 41 6.95 4.48 13.14
N CYS A 42 6.51 3.58 12.26
CA CYS A 42 5.29 2.82 12.46
C CYS A 42 5.57 1.36 12.18
N GLN A 43 5.14 0.54 13.11
CA GLN A 43 5.29 -0.90 13.08
C GLN A 43 3.89 -1.48 12.94
N HIS A 44 3.73 -2.45 12.04
CA HIS A 44 2.49 -3.21 12.00
C HIS A 44 2.42 -4.02 13.30
N GLU A 45 1.23 -4.15 13.89
CA GLU A 45 1.06 -5.08 15.01
C GLU A 45 1.22 -6.56 14.57
N SER A 46 1.04 -6.82 13.27
CA SER A 46 1.30 -8.11 12.63
C SER A 46 2.78 -8.20 12.22
N SER A 47 3.43 -9.32 12.53
CA SER A 47 4.83 -9.62 12.14
C SER A 47 5.02 -9.86 10.64
N ALA A 48 4.08 -9.42 9.81
CA ALA A 48 4.04 -9.66 8.38
C ALA A 48 4.81 -8.55 7.64
N ALA A 49 5.74 -8.96 6.78
CA ALA A 49 6.54 -8.02 6.00
C ALA A 49 5.65 -7.18 5.06
N VAL A 50 5.91 -5.88 4.98
CA VAL A 50 5.25 -4.99 4.01
C VAL A 50 5.81 -5.25 2.61
N LEU A 51 4.96 -5.67 1.68
CA LEU A 51 5.30 -5.91 0.28
C LEU A 51 5.30 -4.61 -0.53
N GLN A 52 4.34 -3.73 -0.26
CA GLN A 52 4.17 -2.48 -1.02
C GLN A 52 3.54 -1.37 -0.19
N LEU A 53 3.89 -0.13 -0.54
CA LEU A 53 3.41 1.12 0.04
C LEU A 53 2.86 2.03 -1.06
N GLN A 54 1.63 2.51 -0.92
CA GLN A 54 0.94 3.36 -1.89
C GLN A 54 0.31 4.57 -1.21
N PHE A 55 0.88 5.77 -1.40
CA PHE A 55 0.35 7.00 -0.82
C PHE A 55 -0.95 7.43 -1.52
N LEU A 56 -1.92 7.89 -0.73
CA LEU A 56 -3.05 8.67 -1.23
C LEU A 56 -2.59 10.13 -1.31
N ILE A 57 -2.26 10.56 -2.53
CA ILE A 57 -1.73 11.90 -2.78
C ILE A 57 -2.75 12.95 -2.33
N ASN A 58 -2.27 13.96 -1.59
CA ASN A 58 -3.06 15.06 -0.99
C ASN A 58 -4.06 14.65 0.11
N GLU A 59 -4.19 13.36 0.42
CA GLU A 59 -5.11 12.89 1.45
C GLU A 59 -4.43 12.63 2.79
N GLY A 60 -3.09 12.68 2.87
CA GLY A 60 -2.38 12.40 4.12
C GLY A 60 -2.67 11.00 4.66
N ALA A 61 -2.87 10.03 3.76
CA ALA A 61 -3.12 8.63 4.07
C ALA A 61 -2.23 7.73 3.20
N LEU A 62 -2.10 6.48 3.59
CA LEU A 62 -1.22 5.50 2.95
C LEU A 62 -1.88 4.12 2.98
N VAL A 63 -1.83 3.39 1.86
CA VAL A 63 -2.15 1.96 1.84
C VAL A 63 -0.86 1.17 1.91
N THR A 64 -0.86 0.15 2.75
CA THR A 64 0.20 -0.86 2.83
C THR A 64 -0.38 -2.21 2.43
N ALA A 65 0.37 -2.98 1.65
CA ALA A 65 0.08 -4.37 1.38
C ALA A 65 1.10 -5.25 2.10
N CYS A 66 0.64 -6.19 2.91
CA CYS A 66 1.47 -7.05 3.75
C CYS A 66 1.54 -8.48 3.19
N ALA A 67 2.57 -9.21 3.60
CA ALA A 67 2.85 -10.58 3.16
C ALA A 67 1.88 -11.63 3.74
N ASP A 68 1.03 -11.24 4.70
CA ASP A 68 -0.07 -12.03 5.25
C ASP A 68 -1.40 -11.80 4.52
N ASP A 69 -1.34 -11.21 3.32
CA ASP A 69 -2.47 -10.90 2.45
C ASP A 69 -3.45 -9.88 3.05
N THR A 70 -2.96 -9.04 3.97
CA THR A 70 -3.71 -7.92 4.51
C THR A 70 -3.32 -6.60 3.84
N LEU A 71 -4.33 -5.78 3.54
CA LEU A 71 -4.15 -4.38 3.21
C LEU A 71 -4.49 -3.55 4.44
N HIS A 72 -3.66 -2.58 4.79
CA HIS A 72 -3.97 -1.60 5.83
C HIS A 72 -4.02 -0.19 5.27
N LEU A 73 -5.07 0.54 5.64
CA LEU A 73 -5.20 1.97 5.41
C LEU A 73 -4.71 2.72 6.64
N TRP A 74 -3.68 3.54 6.46
CA TRP A 74 -3.06 4.34 7.49
C TRP A 74 -3.46 5.79 7.38
N ASN A 75 -3.80 6.41 8.50
CA ASN A 75 -3.91 7.86 8.62
C ASN A 75 -2.56 8.44 9.02
N LEU A 76 -2.01 9.34 8.20
CA LEU A 76 -0.76 10.04 8.48
C LEU A 76 -0.99 11.49 8.93
N ARG A 77 -2.23 11.98 9.00
CA ARG A 77 -2.55 13.35 9.44
C ARG A 77 -2.36 13.54 10.94
N GLN A 78 -2.33 12.45 11.71
CA GLN A 78 -2.14 12.48 13.15
C GLN A 78 -0.66 12.47 13.51
N ARG A 79 -0.31 13.01 14.69
CA ARG A 79 1.08 13.04 15.21
C ARG A 79 1.72 11.64 15.26
N ARG A 80 0.90 10.61 15.42
CA ARG A 80 1.31 9.20 15.30
C ARG A 80 0.44 8.56 14.22
N PRO A 81 1.03 7.96 13.17
CA PRO A 81 0.26 7.22 12.21
C PRO A 81 -0.48 6.06 12.87
N ALA A 82 -1.70 5.84 12.41
CA ALA A 82 -2.59 4.82 12.94
C ALA A 82 -3.28 4.08 11.80
N VAL A 83 -3.47 2.77 11.97
CA VAL A 83 -4.29 1.98 11.07
C VAL A 83 -5.75 2.35 11.29
N LEU A 84 -6.41 2.86 10.24
CA LEU A 84 -7.84 3.13 10.24
C LEU A 84 -8.64 1.86 9.94
N HIS A 85 -8.23 1.15 8.88
CA HIS A 85 -8.93 -0.01 8.37
C HIS A 85 -7.95 -1.08 7.90
N SER A 86 -8.38 -2.33 8.01
CA SER A 86 -7.64 -3.51 7.58
C SER A 86 -8.57 -4.37 6.73
N LEU A 87 -8.09 -4.81 5.57
CA LEU A 87 -8.83 -5.66 4.65
C LEU A 87 -7.99 -6.90 4.36
N LYS A 88 -8.46 -8.06 4.80
CA LYS A 88 -7.76 -9.34 4.60
C LYS A 88 -8.30 -10.07 3.38
N PHE A 89 -7.41 -10.42 2.46
CA PHE A 89 -7.73 -11.28 1.33
C PHE A 89 -7.70 -12.74 1.79
N ASN A 90 -8.77 -13.47 1.49
CA ASN A 90 -8.88 -14.88 1.84
C ASN A 90 -8.59 -15.74 0.61
N ARG A 91 -7.61 -16.65 0.73
CA ARG A 91 -7.21 -17.61 -0.32
C ARG A 91 -6.67 -16.98 -1.61
N GLU A 92 -6.39 -15.68 -1.60
CA GLU A 92 -5.74 -14.98 -2.70
C GLU A 92 -4.53 -14.23 -2.19
N ARG A 93 -3.35 -14.58 -2.74
CA ARG A 93 -2.09 -13.97 -2.34
C ARG A 93 -1.89 -12.64 -3.05
N VAL A 94 -1.76 -11.56 -2.29
CA VAL A 94 -1.57 -10.21 -2.83
C VAL A 94 -0.13 -10.04 -3.30
N THR A 95 0.07 -9.54 -4.51
CA THR A 95 1.40 -9.34 -5.09
C THR A 95 1.68 -7.90 -5.47
N PHE A 96 0.64 -7.14 -5.84
CA PHE A 96 0.78 -5.77 -6.28
C PHE A 96 -0.48 -4.96 -6.02
N CYS A 97 -0.31 -3.67 -5.74
CA CYS A 97 -1.37 -2.70 -5.54
C CYS A 97 -1.09 -1.46 -6.40
N HIS A 98 -2.13 -0.90 -7.01
CA HIS A 98 -2.01 0.32 -7.80
C HIS A 98 -3.20 1.24 -7.56
N LEU A 99 -2.90 2.47 -7.14
CA LEU A 99 -3.89 3.53 -6.99
C LEU A 99 -3.58 4.64 -8.01
N PRO A 100 -4.38 4.79 -9.07
CA PRO A 100 -4.24 5.91 -9.98
C PRO A 100 -4.46 7.24 -9.25
N PHE A 101 -3.82 8.31 -9.75
CA PHE A 101 -3.99 9.65 -9.19
C PHE A 101 -5.46 10.07 -9.17
N GLN A 102 -5.94 10.55 -8.00
CA GLN A 102 -7.32 10.97 -7.76
C GLN A 102 -8.39 9.87 -7.97
N SER A 103 -8.00 8.60 -8.08
CA SER A 103 -8.95 7.49 -8.14
C SER A 103 -9.50 7.16 -6.76
N LYS A 104 -10.78 6.81 -6.72
CA LYS A 104 -11.44 6.20 -5.55
C LYS A 104 -11.23 4.69 -5.47
N TRP A 105 -10.63 4.10 -6.50
CA TRP A 105 -10.49 2.67 -6.68
C TRP A 105 -9.03 2.26 -6.67
N LEU A 106 -8.72 1.33 -5.78
CA LEU A 106 -7.44 0.64 -5.68
C LEU A 106 -7.52 -0.69 -6.41
N TYR A 107 -6.57 -0.93 -7.31
CA TYR A 107 -6.43 -2.20 -8.00
C TYR A 107 -5.45 -3.08 -7.23
N VAL A 108 -5.87 -4.30 -6.92
CA VAL A 108 -5.09 -5.27 -6.16
C VAL A 108 -4.88 -6.49 -7.04
N GLY A 109 -3.65 -6.68 -7.48
CA GLY A 109 -3.21 -7.85 -8.22
C GLY A 109 -2.87 -9.01 -7.29
N THR A 110 -3.28 -10.20 -7.69
CA THR A 110 -3.00 -11.44 -6.95
C THR A 110 -2.06 -12.34 -7.73
N GLU A 111 -1.40 -13.27 -7.04
CA GLU A 111 -0.44 -14.21 -7.65
C GLU A 111 -1.07 -15.08 -8.75
N ARG A 112 -2.38 -15.32 -8.68
CA ARG A 112 -3.12 -16.03 -9.71
C ARG A 112 -3.33 -15.19 -10.98
N GLY A 113 -3.00 -13.90 -10.96
CA GLY A 113 -3.24 -12.96 -12.04
C GLY A 113 -4.60 -12.25 -11.95
N ASN A 114 -5.42 -12.50 -10.93
CA ASN A 114 -6.68 -11.79 -10.77
C ASN A 114 -6.43 -10.34 -10.35
N THR A 115 -7.35 -9.45 -10.74
CA THR A 115 -7.36 -8.07 -10.25
C THR A 115 -8.65 -7.82 -9.47
N HIS A 116 -8.51 -7.61 -8.16
CA HIS A 116 -9.60 -7.17 -7.29
C HIS A 116 -9.62 -5.64 -7.28
N ILE A 117 -10.82 -5.10 -7.11
CA ILE A 117 -11.04 -3.66 -7.01
C ILE A 117 -11.47 -3.35 -5.58
N VAL A 118 -10.79 -2.43 -4.92
CA VAL A 118 -11.12 -1.99 -3.55
C VAL A 118 -11.52 -0.52 -3.59
N ASN A 119 -12.62 -0.18 -2.94
CA ASN A 119 -13.00 1.22 -2.76
C ASN A 119 -12.16 1.83 -1.63
N ILE A 120 -11.46 2.94 -1.89
CA ILE A 120 -10.59 3.58 -0.91
C ILE A 120 -11.36 4.34 0.17
N GLU A 121 -12.53 4.91 -0.16
CA GLU A 121 -13.33 5.71 0.79
C GLU A 121 -13.97 4.81 1.86
N SER A 122 -14.51 3.66 1.47
CA SER A 122 -15.08 2.69 2.40
C SER A 122 -14.11 1.61 2.86
N PHE A 123 -12.98 1.44 2.17
CA PHE A 123 -12.01 0.35 2.35
C PHE A 123 -12.62 -1.05 2.24
N VAL A 124 -13.60 -1.21 1.34
CA VAL A 124 -14.31 -2.47 1.08
C VAL A 124 -14.00 -2.98 -0.33
N LEU A 125 -13.90 -4.31 -0.46
CA LEU A 125 -13.72 -5.00 -1.73
C LEU A 125 -15.00 -4.85 -2.59
N SER A 126 -14.84 -4.38 -3.81
CA SER A 126 -15.90 -4.36 -4.81
C SER A 126 -16.28 -5.79 -5.18
N GLY A 127 -17.57 -6.05 -5.45
CA GLY A 127 -18.01 -7.35 -5.99
C GLY A 127 -17.46 -7.65 -7.39
N TYR A 128 -16.76 -6.69 -8.01
CA TYR A 128 -16.15 -6.84 -9.33
C TYR A 128 -14.70 -7.32 -9.23
N VAL A 129 -14.41 -8.42 -9.92
CA VAL A 129 -13.07 -9.02 -10.02
C VAL A 129 -12.78 -9.31 -11.49
N ILE A 130 -11.60 -8.88 -11.96
CA ILE A 130 -11.11 -9.23 -13.29
C ILE A 130 -10.35 -10.56 -13.18
N MET A 131 -10.98 -11.64 -13.66
CA MET A 131 -10.43 -13.00 -13.62
C MET A 131 -9.56 -13.30 -14.84
N TRP A 132 -8.38 -12.68 -14.91
CA TRP A 132 -7.43 -12.95 -16.01
C TRP A 132 -7.00 -14.42 -16.06
N ASN A 133 -6.92 -15.08 -14.91
CA ASN A 133 -6.51 -16.47 -14.83
C ASN A 133 -7.42 -17.42 -15.64
N LYS A 134 -8.72 -17.12 -15.71
CA LYS A 134 -9.70 -17.87 -16.49
C LYS A 134 -9.81 -17.39 -17.93
N ALA A 135 -9.32 -16.20 -18.24
CA ALA A 135 -9.38 -15.62 -19.58
C ALA A 135 -8.31 -16.20 -20.53
N ILE A 136 -7.26 -16.84 -19.99
CA ILE A 136 -6.10 -17.32 -20.74
C ILE A 136 -6.20 -18.84 -21.05
N GLU A 137 -7.20 -19.57 -20.50
CA GLU A 137 -7.43 -21.00 -20.77
C GLU A 137 -8.08 -21.29 -22.15
N LEU A 138 -7.77 -20.50 -23.18
CA LEU A 138 -8.23 -20.71 -24.57
C LEU A 138 -7.39 -21.74 -25.32
#